data_AF-A0A562BFN0-F1
#
_entry.id   AF-A0A562BFN0-F1
#
_cell.length_a   1.000
_cell.length_b   1.000
_cell.length_c   1.000
_cell.angle_alpha   90.00
_cell.angle_beta   90.00
_cell.angle_gamma   90.00
#
_symmetry.space_group_name_H-M   'P 1'
#
loop_
_entity.id
_entity.type
_entity.pdbx_description
1 polymer ?
#
loop_
_entity_poly.entity_id
_entity_poly.type
_entity_poly.pdbx_seq_one_letter_code
_entity_poly.pdbx_strand_id
1 'polypeptide(L)' 'MLPRSIDVSDIPPASAQDWQGAERGRFYRPIKKPVTVRIDADVLDWLKSDGEGYQTRLNAIPRHAMPRQGRR' A
#
# COMPACT_ATOMS: atom_id res chain seq x y z
N MET A 1 -16.22 5.31 37.74
CA MET A 1 -17.05 4.20 37.22
C MET A 1 -16.23 3.49 36.16
N LEU A 2 -15.60 2.36 36.51
CA LEU A 2 -14.82 1.58 35.53
C LEU A 2 -15.81 0.82 34.62
N PRO A 3 -15.51 0.66 33.33
CA PRO A 3 -16.36 -0.14 32.45
C PRO A 3 -16.44 -1.58 32.97
N ARG A 4 -17.65 -2.15 32.94
CA ARG A 4 -17.88 -3.57 33.24
C ARG A 4 -16.99 -4.44 32.36
N SER A 5 -16.44 -5.50 32.93
CA SER A 5 -15.68 -6.53 32.23
C SER A 5 -16.47 -7.04 31.02
N ILE A 6 -15.84 -7.05 29.84
CA ILE A 6 -16.44 -7.52 28.60
C ILE A 6 -16.44 -9.04 28.61
N ASP A 7 -17.60 -9.64 28.39
CA ASP A 7 -17.73 -11.08 28.21
C ASP A 7 -17.25 -11.50 26.82
N VAL A 8 -16.36 -12.47 26.79
CA VAL A 8 -15.71 -13.01 25.58
C VAL A 8 -15.87 -14.52 25.47
N SER A 9 -16.76 -15.10 26.28
CA SER A 9 -16.97 -16.56 26.34
C SER A 9 -17.43 -17.17 25.01
N ASP A 10 -18.12 -16.41 24.17
CA ASP A 10 -18.56 -16.83 22.83
C ASP A 10 -17.49 -16.68 21.72
N ILE A 11 -16.34 -16.07 22.03
CA ILE A 11 -15.31 -15.75 21.02
C ILE A 11 -14.00 -16.43 21.42
N PRO A 12 -13.65 -17.58 20.82
CA PRO A 12 -12.39 -18.24 21.12
C PRO A 12 -11.20 -17.33 20.75
N PRO A 13 -10.13 -17.31 21.56
CA PRO A 13 -8.95 -16.52 21.26
C PRO A 13 -8.30 -17.05 19.97
N ALA A 14 -7.93 -16.13 19.07
CA ALA A 14 -7.27 -16.49 17.82
C ALA A 14 -5.93 -17.20 18.12
N SER A 15 -5.81 -18.42 17.66
CA SER A 15 -4.61 -19.25 17.73
C SER A 15 -3.63 -18.89 16.61
N ALA A 16 -2.35 -19.24 16.75
CA ALA A 16 -1.36 -19.06 15.67
C ALA A 16 -1.73 -19.82 14.38
N GLN A 17 -2.56 -20.88 14.51
CA GLN A 17 -3.05 -21.67 13.39
C GLN A 17 -4.09 -20.91 12.55
N ASP A 18 -4.88 -20.03 13.18
CA ASP A 18 -5.86 -19.17 12.50
C ASP A 18 -5.20 -18.11 11.59
N TRP A 19 -3.91 -17.83 11.81
CA TRP A 19 -3.13 -16.89 11.02
C TRP A 19 -2.30 -17.56 9.91
N GLN A 20 -2.37 -18.89 9.78
CA GLN A 20 -1.68 -19.60 8.70
C GLN A 20 -2.28 -19.21 7.35
N GLY A 21 -1.48 -18.56 6.50
CA GLY A 21 -1.94 -18.02 5.21
C GLY A 21 -2.55 -16.62 5.27
N ALA A 22 -2.50 -15.95 6.43
CA ALA A 22 -2.97 -14.57 6.54
C ALA A 22 -2.08 -13.61 5.71
N GLU A 23 -2.65 -13.03 4.65
CA GLU A 23 -1.97 -12.06 3.80
C GLU A 23 -2.10 -10.63 4.37
N ARG A 24 -0.98 -10.08 4.85
CA ARG A 24 -0.93 -8.66 5.23
C ARG A 24 -1.05 -7.78 3.99
N GLY A 25 -2.04 -6.89 3.99
CA GLY A 25 -2.19 -5.89 2.94
C GLY A 25 -2.90 -6.37 1.68
N ARG A 26 -3.60 -7.53 1.71
CA ARG A 26 -4.46 -8.01 0.61
C ARG A 26 -5.45 -6.94 0.10
N PHE A 27 -5.92 -6.07 0.99
CA PHE A 27 -6.84 -4.97 0.67
C PHE A 27 -6.16 -3.61 0.53
N TYR A 28 -4.83 -3.54 0.57
CA TYR A 28 -4.13 -2.27 0.41
C TYR A 28 -4.28 -1.75 -1.03
N ARG A 29 -5.06 -0.69 -1.18
CA ARG A 29 -5.15 0.09 -2.42
C ARG A 29 -4.37 1.39 -2.24
N PRO A 30 -3.31 1.64 -3.03
CA PRO A 30 -2.62 2.93 -3.03
C PRO A 30 -3.61 4.05 -3.39
N ILE A 31 -3.77 5.03 -2.51
CA ILE A 31 -4.57 6.22 -2.80
C ILE A 31 -3.68 7.15 -3.63
N LYS A 32 -4.04 7.33 -4.91
CA LYS A 32 -3.38 8.30 -5.78
C LYS A 32 -3.84 9.70 -5.38
N LYS A 33 -2.88 10.58 -5.09
CA LYS A 33 -3.16 12.01 -4.85
C LYS A 33 -2.80 12.79 -6.11
N PRO A 34 -3.70 13.61 -6.66
CA PRO A 34 -3.34 14.49 -7.76
C PRO A 34 -2.36 15.54 -7.23
N VAL A 35 -1.15 15.55 -7.78
CA VAL A 35 -0.12 16.53 -7.46
C VAL A 35 0.47 17.06 -8.75
N THR A 36 0.79 18.35 -8.79
CA THR A 36 1.48 18.97 -9.92
C THR A 36 2.98 18.89 -9.67
N VAL A 37 3.70 18.19 -10.53
CA VAL A 37 5.17 18.11 -10.52
C VAL A 37 5.72 18.49 -11.87
N ARG A 38 6.96 18.99 -11.89
CA ARG A 38 7.72 19.22 -13.13
C ARG A 38 8.63 18.01 -13.36
N ILE A 39 8.70 17.56 -14.61
CA ILE A 39 9.53 16.45 -15.07
C ILE A 39 10.29 16.94 -16.28
N ASP A 40 11.55 16.54 -16.41
CA ASP A 40 12.36 16.88 -17.57
C ASP A 40 11.75 16.31 -18.87
N ALA A 41 11.93 17.03 -19.97
CA ALA A 41 11.26 16.71 -21.23
C ALA A 41 11.71 15.36 -21.81
N ASP A 42 13.01 15.07 -21.73
CA ASP A 42 13.62 13.80 -22.15
C ASP A 42 13.12 12.61 -21.32
N VAL A 43 12.97 12.77 -20.00
CA VAL A 43 12.39 11.76 -19.11
C VAL A 43 10.93 11.50 -19.47
N LEU A 44 10.17 12.55 -19.78
CA LEU A 44 8.78 12.42 -20.20
C LEU A 44 8.65 11.70 -21.55
N ASP A 45 9.52 12.02 -22.51
CA ASP A 45 9.54 11.38 -23.82
C ASP A 45 9.94 9.91 -23.72
N TRP A 46 10.95 9.58 -22.91
CA TRP A 46 11.32 8.20 -22.60
C TRP A 46 10.16 7.43 -21.93
N LEU A 47 9.44 8.04 -20.98
CA LEU A 47 8.28 7.40 -20.35
C LEU A 47 7.15 7.11 -21.33
N LYS A 48 6.98 7.96 -22.35
CA LYS A 48 5.97 7.83 -23.40
C LYS A 48 6.39 6.90 -24.54
N SER A 49 7.69 6.65 -24.73
CA SER A 49 8.19 5.82 -25.85
C SER A 49 7.68 4.38 -25.79
N ASP A 50 7.39 3.88 -24.60
CA ASP A 50 6.86 2.54 -24.35
C ASP A 50 5.31 2.47 -24.41
N GLY A 51 4.69 3.43 -25.10
CA GLY A 51 3.25 3.44 -25.41
C GLY A 51 2.33 3.80 -24.24
N GLU A 52 1.10 3.30 -24.28
CA GLU A 52 0.09 3.56 -23.24
C GLU A 52 0.56 3.06 -21.86
N GLY A 53 0.27 3.82 -20.80
CA GLY A 53 0.65 3.44 -19.43
C GLY A 53 1.80 4.22 -18.79
N TYR A 54 2.29 5.29 -19.42
CA TYR A 54 3.37 6.13 -18.87
C TYR A 54 3.06 6.66 -17.45
N GLN A 55 1.79 6.96 -17.12
CA GLN A 55 1.38 7.39 -15.78
C GLN A 55 1.56 6.28 -14.73
N THR A 56 1.33 5.02 -15.11
CA THR A 56 1.57 3.87 -14.23
C THR A 56 3.07 3.67 -14.01
N ARG A 57 3.88 3.80 -15.06
CA ARG A 57 5.35 3.74 -14.98
C ARG A 57 5.92 4.87 -14.12
N LEU A 58 5.42 6.09 -14.31
CA LEU A 58 5.79 7.26 -13.51
C LEU A 58 5.58 7.02 -12.01
N ASN A 59 4.49 6.37 -11.62
CA ASN A 59 4.22 6.05 -10.22
C ASN A 59 5.00 4.83 -9.70
N ALA A 60 5.45 3.93 -10.58
CA ALA A 60 6.23 2.75 -10.21
C ALA A 60 7.67 3.11 -9.83
N ILE A 61 8.32 4.00 -10.59
CA ILE A 61 9.73 4.42 -10.37
C ILE A 61 9.99 4.87 -8.92
N PRO A 62 9.30 5.89 -8.38
CA PRO A 62 9.51 6.32 -7.01
C PRO A 62 9.10 5.24 -6.00
N ARG A 63 8.11 4.40 -6.33
CA ARG A 63 7.68 3.31 -5.44
C ARG A 63 8.75 2.22 -5.27
N HIS A 64 9.55 1.96 -6.30
CA HIS A 64 10.70 1.06 -6.23
C HIS A 64 11.91 1.71 -5.53
N ALA A 65 12.09 3.02 -5.68
CA ALA A 65 13.18 3.77 -5.05
C ALA A 65 12.93 4.09 -3.57
N MET A 66 11.67 4.15 -3.13
CA MET A 66 11.32 4.44 -1.74
C MET A 66 11.95 3.40 -0.81
N PRO A 67 12.68 3.82 0.25
CA PRO A 67 13.17 2.89 1.24
C PRO A 67 11.98 2.14 1.84
N ARG A 68 12.17 0.86 2.16
CA ARG A 68 11.22 0.09 2.99
C ARG A 68 11.24 0.63 4.42
N GLN A 69 10.83 1.88 4.62
CA GLN A 69 10.46 2.34 5.94
C GLN A 69 9.21 1.54 6.31
N GLY A 70 9.38 0.67 7.31
CA GLY A 70 8.30 -0.13 7.85
C GLY A 70 7.08 0.75 8.04
N ARG A 71 5.99 0.36 7.40
CA ARG A 71 4.66 0.87 7.72
C ARG A 71 4.47 0.56 9.21
N ARG A 72 4.73 1.53 10.07
CA ARG A 72 4.29 1.51 11.46
C ARG A 72 2.77 1.57 11.48
#